data_AF-A0A925B4Y6-F1
#
_entry.id   AF-A0A925B4Y6-F1
#
_cell.length_a   1.000
_cell.length_b   1.000
_cell.length_c   1.000
_cell.angle_alpha   90.00
_cell.angle_beta   90.00
_cell.angle_gamma   90.00
#
_symmetry.space_group_name_H-M   'P 1'
#
loop_
_entity.id
_entity.type
_entity.pdbx_description
1 polymer ?
#
loop_
_entity_poly.entity_id
_entity_poly.type
_entity_poly.pdbx_seq_one_letter_code
_entity_poly.pdbx_strand_id
1 'polypeptide(L)'
;LEMPKFKKTENELATNYDKWLYILKNLARLQDVPTELQEQIFKKLFNVAEIARYNPQELQSYRDSTKYYRDMKNVIDTALVEGREEGREEGREEGFVDGREVGREEGEKNKSLEVAKMMKANGETVENIMLYTNLTRDEIENL
;
A
#
# COMPACT_ATOMS: atom_id res chain seq x y z
N LEU A 1 -12.80 28.98 36.02
CA LEU A 1 -11.68 29.95 35.96
C LEU A 1 -12.14 31.10 35.08
N GLU A 2 -11.97 32.36 35.46
CA GLU A 2 -12.45 33.51 34.66
C GLU A 2 -11.27 34.17 33.94
N MET A 3 -11.50 34.78 32.76
CA MET A 3 -10.46 35.40 31.91
C MET A 3 -9.51 36.36 32.65
N PRO A 4 -9.97 37.25 33.57
CA PRO A 4 -9.08 38.16 34.30
C PRO A 4 -8.13 37.45 35.28
N LYS A 5 -8.49 36.24 35.74
CA LYS A 5 -7.74 35.45 36.72
C LYS A 5 -6.82 34.41 36.06
N PHE A 6 -6.87 34.26 34.74
CA PHE A 6 -6.04 33.32 34.01
C PHE A 6 -4.57 33.81 33.95
N LYS A 7 -3.66 33.10 34.61
CA LYS A 7 -2.22 33.43 34.68
C LYS A 7 -1.28 32.30 34.25
N LYS A 8 -1.83 31.19 33.74
CA LYS A 8 -1.04 30.03 33.32
C LYS A 8 -0.19 30.36 32.09
N THR A 9 1.02 29.81 32.07
CA THR A 9 1.99 29.86 30.96
C THR A 9 1.87 28.62 30.06
N GLU A 10 2.58 28.58 28.94
CA GLU A 10 2.49 27.51 27.92
C GLU A 10 2.69 26.11 28.52
N ASN A 11 3.66 25.97 29.42
CA ASN A 11 3.98 24.70 30.10
C ASN A 11 2.94 24.28 31.14
N GLU A 12 2.00 25.15 31.50
CA GLU A 12 0.98 24.92 32.55
C GLU A 12 -0.41 24.64 31.95
N LEU A 13 -0.51 24.51 30.62
CA LEU A 13 -1.75 24.27 29.89
C LEU A 13 -2.19 22.81 29.95
N ALA A 14 -2.71 22.41 31.12
CA ALA A 14 -3.13 21.03 31.38
C ALA A 14 -4.45 20.62 30.70
N THR A 15 -5.38 21.56 30.48
CA THR A 15 -6.72 21.26 29.93
C THR A 15 -7.00 22.02 28.64
N ASN A 16 -7.89 21.48 27.79
CA ASN A 16 -8.35 22.18 26.58
C ASN A 16 -8.95 23.55 26.90
N TYR A 17 -9.62 23.66 28.04
CA TYR A 17 -10.14 24.93 28.52
C TYR A 17 -9.04 25.96 28.81
N ASP A 18 -7.95 25.54 29.48
CA ASP A 18 -6.79 26.41 29.71
C ASP A 18 -6.14 26.85 28.39
N LYS A 19 -6.05 25.93 27.42
CA LYS A 19 -5.52 26.20 26.08
C LYS A 19 -6.35 27.25 25.33
N TRP A 20 -7.68 27.13 25.38
CA TRP A 20 -8.59 28.13 24.80
C TRP A 20 -8.45 29.50 25.46
N LEU A 21 -8.39 29.56 26.79
CA LEU A 21 -8.19 30.82 27.51
C LEU A 21 -6.83 31.45 27.19
N TYR A 22 -5.78 30.64 27.08
CA TYR A 22 -4.45 31.10 26.69
C TYR A 22 -4.43 31.70 25.28
N ILE A 23 -5.02 31.02 24.30
CA ILE A 23 -5.14 31.52 22.92
C ILE A 23 -5.88 32.86 22.91
N LEU A 24 -7.07 32.92 23.52
CA LEU A 24 -7.89 34.14 23.51
C LEU A 24 -7.19 35.32 24.21
N LYS A 25 -6.45 35.06 25.29
CA LYS A 25 -5.72 36.09 26.02
C LYS A 25 -4.50 36.61 25.26
N ASN A 26 -3.78 35.73 24.57
CA ASN A 26 -2.49 36.05 23.94
C ASN A 26 -2.58 36.22 22.41
N LEU A 27 -3.78 36.12 21.81
CA LEU A 27 -4.00 36.09 20.36
C LEU A 27 -3.28 37.23 19.61
N ALA A 28 -3.35 38.45 20.14
CA ALA A 28 -2.76 39.63 19.50
C ALA A 28 -1.22 39.65 19.52
N ARG A 29 -0.58 38.79 20.34
CA ARG A 29 0.88 38.73 20.53
C ARG A 29 1.47 37.39 20.10
N LEU A 30 0.63 36.41 19.75
CA LEU A 30 1.04 35.09 19.30
C LEU A 30 1.64 35.22 17.89
N GLN A 31 2.97 35.16 17.79
CA GLN A 31 3.68 35.15 16.50
C GLN A 31 3.78 33.72 15.95
N ASP A 32 4.08 32.76 16.82
CA ASP A 32 4.18 31.33 16.50
C ASP A 32 3.21 30.52 17.37
N VAL A 33 2.75 29.37 16.86
CA VAL A 33 1.88 28.46 17.62
C VAL A 33 2.75 27.60 18.56
N PRO A 34 2.62 27.73 19.89
CA PRO A 34 3.34 26.91 20.86
C PRO A 34 3.10 25.41 20.66
N THR A 35 4.08 24.58 21.01
CA THR A 35 4.03 23.12 20.82
C THR A 35 2.82 22.49 21.51
N GLU A 36 2.44 23.02 22.68
CA GLU A 36 1.32 22.57 23.51
C GLU A 36 -0.05 22.85 22.86
N LEU A 37 -0.08 23.69 21.82
CA LEU A 37 -1.25 24.11 21.04
C LEU A 37 -1.25 23.56 19.60
N GLN A 38 -0.39 22.58 19.29
CA GLN A 38 -0.32 21.96 17.95
C GLN A 38 -1.36 20.85 17.71
N GLU A 39 -2.37 20.73 18.57
CA GLU A 39 -3.48 19.80 18.38
C GLU A 39 -4.30 20.16 17.14
N GLN A 40 -4.97 19.15 16.56
CA GLN A 40 -5.72 19.29 15.30
C GLN A 40 -6.79 20.39 15.34
N ILE A 41 -7.47 20.56 16.48
CA ILE A 41 -8.53 21.57 16.61
C ILE A 41 -7.99 23.01 16.57
N PHE A 42 -6.80 23.24 17.15
CA PHE A 42 -6.15 24.56 17.15
C PHE A 42 -5.46 24.84 15.82
N LYS A 43 -4.86 23.84 15.18
CA LYS A 43 -4.35 23.96 13.80
C LYS A 43 -5.45 24.39 12.83
N LYS A 44 -6.65 23.80 12.95
CA LYS A 44 -7.81 24.20 12.16
C LYS A 44 -8.23 25.64 12.44
N LEU A 45 -8.25 26.07 13.72
CA LEU A 45 -8.56 27.44 14.12
C LEU A 45 -7.60 28.45 13.47
N PHE A 46 -6.29 28.25 13.65
CA PHE A 46 -5.27 29.17 13.12
C PHE A 46 -5.31 29.23 11.59
N ASN A 47 -5.50 28.09 10.92
CA ASN A 47 -5.64 28.04 9.47
C ASN A 47 -6.87 28.83 8.98
N VAL A 48 -8.03 28.68 9.63
CA VAL A 48 -9.24 29.47 9.29
C VAL A 48 -9.01 30.96 9.53
N ALA A 49 -8.36 31.33 10.63
CA ALA A 49 -8.06 32.72 10.93
C ALA A 49 -7.06 33.34 9.94
N GLU A 50 -6.06 32.56 9.49
CA GLU A 50 -5.10 32.97 8.48
C GLU A 50 -5.78 33.20 7.13
N ILE A 51 -6.59 32.25 6.66
CA ILE A 51 -7.37 32.37 5.42
C ILE A 51 -8.33 33.55 5.49
N ALA A 52 -8.95 33.81 6.65
CA ALA A 52 -9.88 34.93 6.83
C ALA A 52 -9.20 36.30 6.68
N ARG A 53 -7.87 36.39 6.86
CA ARG A 53 -7.09 37.62 6.66
C ARG A 53 -6.62 37.82 5.22
N TYR A 54 -6.69 36.80 4.38
CA TYR A 54 -6.20 36.88 3.01
C TYR A 54 -6.97 37.92 2.21
N ASN A 55 -6.22 38.71 1.43
CA ASN A 55 -6.80 39.50 0.37
C ASN A 55 -7.23 38.59 -0.81
N PRO A 56 -7.99 39.09 -1.80
CA PRO A 56 -8.48 38.26 -2.91
C PRO A 56 -7.39 37.52 -3.70
N GLN A 57 -6.21 38.10 -3.86
CA GLN A 57 -5.09 37.50 -4.60
C GLN A 57 -4.42 36.38 -3.79
N GLU A 58 -4.23 36.59 -2.50
CA GLU A 58 -3.70 35.59 -1.57
C GLU A 58 -4.66 34.39 -1.44
N LEU A 59 -5.96 34.66 -1.32
CA LEU A 59 -6.99 33.61 -1.27
C LEU A 59 -7.00 32.78 -2.56
N GLN A 60 -6.87 33.43 -3.72
CA GLN A 60 -6.77 32.74 -5.01
C GLN A 60 -5.51 31.88 -5.07
N SER A 61 -4.35 32.42 -4.69
CA SER A 61 -3.07 31.69 -4.66
C SER A 61 -3.11 30.48 -3.72
N TYR A 62 -3.76 30.62 -2.56
CA TYR A 62 -3.99 29.52 -1.62
C TYR A 62 -4.89 28.44 -2.21
N ARG A 63 -5.98 28.82 -2.90
CA ARG A 63 -6.88 27.88 -3.57
C ARG A 63 -6.17 27.13 -4.70
N ASP A 64 -5.40 27.84 -5.51
CA ASP A 64 -4.69 27.27 -6.65
C ASP A 64 -3.60 26.29 -6.19
N SER A 65 -2.83 26.65 -5.16
CA SER A 65 -1.84 25.73 -4.57
C SER A 65 -2.49 24.50 -3.92
N THR A 66 -3.60 24.68 -3.21
CA THR A 66 -4.37 23.57 -2.63
C THR A 66 -4.94 22.66 -3.71
N LYS A 67 -5.46 23.23 -4.79
CA LYS A 67 -5.96 22.50 -5.95
C LYS A 67 -4.84 21.69 -6.59
N TYR A 68 -3.71 22.33 -6.90
CA TYR A 68 -2.55 21.68 -7.51
C TYR A 68 -2.07 20.49 -6.67
N TYR A 69 -1.95 20.67 -5.34
CA TYR A 69 -1.56 19.59 -4.44
C TYR A 69 -2.56 18.42 -4.48
N ARG A 70 -3.87 18.71 -4.48
CA ARG A 70 -4.91 17.68 -4.57
C ARG A 70 -4.90 16.96 -5.91
N ASP A 71 -4.76 17.68 -7.00
CA ASP A 71 -4.70 17.11 -8.35
C ASP A 71 -3.48 16.19 -8.46
N MET A 72 -2.31 16.65 -8.01
CA MET A 72 -1.09 15.83 -7.98
C MET A 72 -1.25 14.58 -7.13
N LYS A 73 -1.83 14.72 -5.93
CA LYS A 73 -2.09 13.59 -5.04
C LYS A 73 -3.03 12.58 -5.70
N ASN A 74 -4.11 13.04 -6.31
CA ASN A 74 -5.07 12.17 -6.99
C ASN A 74 -4.41 11.41 -8.15
N VAL A 75 -3.53 12.06 -8.91
CA VAL A 75 -2.74 11.41 -9.99
C VAL A 75 -1.86 10.30 -9.41
N ILE A 76 -1.12 10.59 -8.34
CA ILE A 76 -0.23 9.60 -7.70
C ILE A 76 -1.03 8.43 -7.11
N ASP A 77 -2.10 8.73 -6.38
CA ASP A 77 -2.95 7.72 -5.74
C ASP A 77 -3.60 6.82 -6.79
N THR A 78 -4.07 7.39 -7.91
CA THR A 78 -4.65 6.64 -9.03
C THR A 78 -3.59 5.74 -9.69
N ALA A 79 -2.43 6.30 -10.04
CA ALA A 79 -1.35 5.53 -10.65
C ALA A 79 -0.85 4.37 -9.76
N LEU A 80 -0.83 4.57 -8.43
CA LEU A 80 -0.48 3.52 -7.48
C LEU A 80 -1.53 2.41 -7.42
N VAL A 81 -2.82 2.76 -7.49
CA VAL A 81 -3.91 1.79 -7.48
C VAL A 81 -3.90 0.99 -8.78
N GLU A 82 -3.86 1.67 -9.93
CA GLU A 82 -3.83 1.04 -11.26
C GLU A 82 -2.60 0.13 -11.40
N GLY A 83 -1.40 0.62 -11.08
CA GLY A 83 -0.19 -0.20 -11.18
C GLY A 83 -0.16 -1.42 -10.25
N ARG A 84 -0.87 -1.37 -9.11
CA ARG A 84 -1.04 -2.56 -8.24
C ARG A 84 -2.05 -3.55 -8.80
N GLU A 85 -3.11 -3.06 -9.43
CA GLU A 85 -4.14 -3.89 -10.04
C GLU A 85 -3.57 -4.60 -11.28
N GLU A 86 -2.93 -3.85 -12.18
CA GLU A 86 -2.22 -4.36 -13.36
C GLU A 86 -1.17 -5.41 -12.96
N GLY A 87 -0.26 -5.07 -12.04
CA GLY A 87 0.78 -6.02 -11.61
C GLY A 87 0.23 -7.29 -10.94
N ARG A 88 -0.96 -7.24 -10.33
CA ARG A 88 -1.62 -8.42 -9.77
C ARG A 88 -2.27 -9.27 -10.86
N GLU A 89 -2.85 -8.64 -11.87
CA GLU A 89 -3.44 -9.32 -13.01
C GLU A 89 -2.38 -10.00 -13.86
N GLU A 90 -1.33 -9.27 -14.25
CA GLU A 90 -0.17 -9.79 -14.98
C GLU A 90 0.47 -10.97 -14.22
N GLY A 91 0.80 -10.79 -12.94
CA GLY A 91 1.40 -11.88 -12.15
C GLY A 91 0.50 -13.11 -11.97
N ARG A 92 -0.83 -12.93 -12.04
CA ARG A 92 -1.78 -14.05 -12.01
C ARG A 92 -1.82 -14.77 -13.35
N GLU A 93 -1.79 -14.03 -14.45
CA GLU A 93 -1.80 -14.58 -15.81
C GLU A 93 -0.51 -15.35 -16.09
N GLU A 94 0.64 -14.72 -15.84
CA GLU A 94 1.96 -15.36 -15.98
C GLU A 94 2.05 -16.63 -15.11
N GLY A 95 1.71 -16.52 -13.82
CA GLY A 95 1.75 -17.67 -12.91
C GLY A 95 0.79 -18.79 -13.31
N PHE A 96 -0.33 -18.48 -13.96
CA PHE A 96 -1.25 -19.48 -14.48
C PHE A 96 -0.70 -20.19 -15.72
N VAL A 97 -0.09 -19.44 -16.65
CA VAL A 97 0.54 -19.99 -17.86
C VAL A 97 1.70 -20.90 -17.47
N ASP A 98 2.65 -20.40 -16.68
CA ASP A 98 3.82 -21.15 -16.24
C ASP A 98 3.41 -22.39 -15.43
N GLY A 99 2.48 -22.23 -14.49
CA GLY A 99 1.98 -23.34 -13.67
C GLY A 99 1.27 -24.42 -14.51
N ARG A 100 0.56 -24.02 -15.57
CA ARG A 100 -0.10 -24.95 -16.47
C ARG A 100 0.88 -25.71 -17.36
N GLU A 101 1.94 -25.05 -17.83
CA GLU A 101 2.98 -25.69 -18.62
C GLU A 101 3.75 -26.71 -17.80
N VAL A 102 4.28 -26.31 -16.63
CA VAL A 102 4.99 -27.19 -15.70
C VAL A 102 4.11 -28.35 -15.27
N GLY A 103 2.85 -28.08 -14.89
CA GLY A 103 1.91 -29.12 -14.49
C GLY A 103 1.57 -30.12 -15.61
N ARG A 104 1.56 -29.68 -16.87
CA ARG A 104 1.36 -30.56 -18.02
C ARG A 104 2.57 -31.47 -18.22
N GLU A 105 3.78 -30.92 -18.18
CA GLU A 105 5.02 -31.69 -18.34
C GLU A 105 5.21 -32.72 -17.22
N GLU A 106 5.00 -32.31 -15.96
CA GLU A 106 5.05 -33.22 -14.82
C GLU A 106 3.98 -34.32 -14.93
N GLY A 107 2.76 -33.96 -15.36
CA GLY A 107 1.68 -34.91 -15.58
C GLY A 107 2.00 -35.94 -16.67
N GLU A 108 2.56 -35.50 -17.80
CA GLU A 108 3.00 -36.37 -18.89
C GLU A 108 4.13 -37.30 -18.44
N LYS A 109 5.14 -36.77 -17.72
CA LYS A 109 6.24 -37.58 -17.18
C LYS A 109 5.75 -38.61 -16.17
N ASN A 110 4.90 -38.22 -15.22
CA ASN A 110 4.35 -39.12 -14.21
C ASN A 110 3.52 -40.24 -14.86
N LYS A 111 2.70 -39.91 -15.87
CA LYS A 111 1.95 -40.91 -16.64
C LYS A 111 2.90 -41.88 -17.36
N SER A 112 3.96 -41.40 -17.99
CA SER A 112 4.97 -42.25 -18.62
C SER A 112 5.64 -43.19 -17.62
N LEU A 113 5.96 -42.70 -16.41
CA LEU A 113 6.54 -43.52 -15.34
C LEU A 113 5.55 -44.59 -14.84
N GLU A 114 4.27 -44.26 -14.69
CA GLU A 114 3.24 -45.24 -14.30
C GLU A 114 3.06 -46.34 -15.35
N VAL A 115 3.01 -45.97 -16.63
CA VAL A 115 2.93 -46.92 -17.74
C VAL A 115 4.16 -47.83 -17.76
N ALA A 116 5.36 -47.26 -17.61
CA ALA A 116 6.60 -48.04 -17.58
C ALA A 116 6.65 -49.03 -16.41
N LYS A 117 6.18 -48.64 -15.21
CA LYS A 117 6.05 -49.56 -14.06
C LYS A 117 5.11 -50.73 -14.36
N MET A 118 3.97 -50.47 -14.99
CA MET A 118 3.02 -51.52 -15.38
C MET A 118 3.60 -52.46 -16.44
N MET A 119 4.30 -51.93 -17.45
CA MET A 119 4.95 -52.74 -18.48
C MET A 119 6.07 -53.62 -17.91
N LYS A 120 6.89 -53.06 -17.00
CA LYS A 120 7.95 -53.81 -16.29
C LYS A 120 7.36 -54.95 -15.45
N ALA A 121 6.26 -54.70 -14.74
CA ALA A 121 5.55 -55.72 -13.97
C ALA A 121 4.97 -56.85 -14.85
N ASN A 122 4.60 -56.55 -16.10
CA ASN A 122 4.11 -57.52 -17.07
C ASN A 122 5.22 -58.25 -17.84
N GLY A 123 6.50 -57.94 -17.57
CA GLY A 123 7.64 -58.61 -18.19
C GLY A 123 8.00 -58.12 -19.60
N GLU A 124 7.59 -56.91 -19.98
CA GLU A 124 8.01 -56.28 -21.23
C GLU A 124 9.52 -56.01 -21.27
N THR A 125 10.10 -56.00 -22.48
CA THR A 125 11.53 -55.70 -22.66
C THR A 125 11.81 -54.22 -22.41
N VAL A 126 13.02 -53.91 -21.94
CA VAL A 126 13.46 -52.52 -21.70
C VAL A 126 13.35 -51.71 -22.99
N GLU A 127 13.69 -52.30 -24.13
CA GLU A 127 13.59 -51.67 -25.45
C GLU A 127 12.14 -51.29 -25.81
N ASN A 128 11.16 -52.15 -25.52
CA ASN A 128 9.75 -51.83 -25.74
C ASN A 128 9.27 -50.71 -24.81
N ILE A 129 9.66 -50.76 -23.53
CA ILE A 129 9.29 -49.71 -22.56
C ILE A 129 9.84 -48.35 -23.01
N MET A 130 11.12 -48.29 -23.39
CA MET A 130 11.73 -47.07 -23.94
C MET A 130 10.96 -46.52 -25.15
N LEU A 131 10.57 -47.39 -26.08
CA LEU A 131 9.85 -47.01 -27.30
C LEU A 131 8.47 -46.39 -27.00
N TYR A 132 7.73 -46.94 -26.03
CA TYR A 132 6.36 -46.51 -25.75
C TYR A 132 6.23 -45.38 -24.71
N THR A 133 7.19 -45.24 -23.80
CA THR A 133 7.11 -44.23 -22.72
C THR A 133 8.07 -43.06 -22.88
N ASN A 134 8.95 -43.10 -23.88
CA ASN A 134 10.04 -42.14 -24.11
C ASN A 134 10.94 -41.94 -22.89
N LEU A 135 11.04 -42.93 -22.00
CA LEU A 135 11.95 -42.90 -20.87
C LEU A 135 13.32 -43.42 -21.28
N THR A 136 14.35 -42.92 -20.61
CA THR A 136 15.72 -43.44 -20.78
C THR A 136 15.86 -44.82 -20.16
N ARG A 137 16.86 -45.59 -20.63
CA ARG A 137 17.21 -46.89 -20.04
C ARG A 137 17.46 -46.77 -18.53
N ASP A 138 18.23 -45.76 -18.13
CA ASP A 138 18.56 -45.51 -16.73
C ASP A 138 17.32 -45.20 -15.88
N GLU A 139 16.38 -44.41 -16.40
CA GLU A 139 15.10 -44.16 -15.71
C GLU A 139 14.31 -45.46 -15.52
N ILE A 140 14.26 -46.34 -16.54
CA ILE A 140 13.52 -47.61 -16.47
C ILE A 140 14.20 -48.63 -15.56
N GLU A 141 15.52 -48.69 -15.55
CA GLU A 141 16.29 -49.59 -14.67
C GLU A 141 16.10 -49.19 -13.19
N ASN A 142 15.98 -47.89 -12.91
CA ASN A 142 15.75 -47.34 -11.57
C ASN A 142 14.27 -47.29 -11.11
N LEU A 143 13.31 -47.66 -11.98
CA LEU A 143 11.87 -47.79 -11.64
C LEU A 143 11.57 -49.02 -10.80
#